data_AF-A0A1B0D1W7-F1
#
_entry.id   AF-A0A1B0D1W7-F1
#
_cell.length_a   1.000
_cell.length_b   1.000
_cell.length_c   1.000
_cell.angle_alpha   90.00
_cell.angle_beta   90.00
_cell.angle_gamma   90.00
#
_symmetry.space_group_name_H-M   'P 1'
#
loop_
_entity.id
_entity.type
_entity.pdbx_description
1 polymer ?
#
loop_
_entity_poly.entity_id
_entity_poly.type
_entity_poly.pdbx_seq_one_letter_code
_entity_poly.pdbx_strand_id
1 'polypeptide(L)'
;MLGIRPLNCLSVLRDQFSRISLREPNLTRGKRHLNYPKLRNPFWFVRKDRVKHNDLVSPENSQFVQEVLHDKYGVPSLLKGVTTYPNASSGLIRAEELPQAEWKPSLRRTGVIARKIGQYPLWLKNGKKIRTTLLQIVDNHVIKYIPPEEFNPTQKPKVKDVRQWGCMLEKEVQI
;
A
#
# COMPACT_ATOMS: atom_id res chain seq x y z
N MET A 1 -13.33 57.34 -58.74
CA MET A 1 -13.66 55.97 -58.31
C MET A 1 -12.37 55.22 -58.00
N LEU A 2 -12.07 54.96 -56.72
CA LEU A 2 -11.01 54.02 -56.32
C LEU A 2 -11.59 53.14 -55.22
N GLY A 3 -11.98 51.92 -55.61
CA GLY A 3 -12.55 50.91 -54.73
C GLY A 3 -11.46 50.22 -53.90
N ILE A 4 -11.67 50.16 -52.59
CA ILE A 4 -10.84 49.47 -51.61
C ILE A 4 -11.06 47.96 -51.79
N ARG A 5 -10.01 47.21 -52.13
CA ARG A 5 -10.06 45.74 -52.21
C ARG A 5 -9.87 45.13 -50.82
N PRO A 6 -10.75 44.22 -50.34
CA PRO A 6 -10.54 43.53 -49.07
C PRO A 6 -9.40 42.52 -49.19
N LEU A 7 -8.39 42.62 -48.34
CA LEU A 7 -7.35 41.61 -48.18
C LEU A 7 -7.95 40.40 -47.47
N ASN A 8 -7.98 39.26 -48.16
CA ASN A 8 -8.50 37.99 -47.63
C ASN A 8 -7.67 37.54 -46.42
N CYS A 9 -8.26 37.62 -45.23
CA CYS A 9 -7.69 37.19 -43.93
C CYS A 9 -7.25 35.72 -43.88
N LEU A 10 -7.74 34.89 -44.79
CA LEU A 10 -7.42 33.46 -44.89
C LEU A 10 -5.98 33.20 -45.35
N SER A 11 -5.35 34.09 -46.13
CA SER A 11 -3.96 33.92 -46.55
C SER A 11 -2.99 34.15 -45.39
N VAL A 12 -3.30 35.09 -44.50
CA VAL A 12 -2.51 35.40 -43.30
C VAL A 12 -2.55 34.24 -42.30
N LEU A 13 -3.71 33.62 -42.13
CA LEU A 13 -3.84 32.44 -41.29
C LEU A 13 -3.05 31.24 -41.85
N ARG A 14 -3.10 31.04 -43.18
CA ARG A 14 -2.34 29.98 -43.85
C ARG A 14 -0.83 30.12 -43.62
N ASP A 15 -0.33 31.35 -43.61
CA ASP A 15 1.08 31.67 -43.39
C ASP A 15 1.50 31.57 -41.90
N GLN A 16 0.57 31.79 -40.97
CA GLN A 16 0.78 31.45 -39.56
C GLN A 16 0.84 29.95 -39.31
N PHE A 17 -0.05 29.17 -39.95
CA PHE A 17 -0.07 27.71 -39.80
C PHE A 17 1.12 27.01 -40.50
N SER A 18 1.63 27.56 -41.60
CA SER A 18 2.82 27.03 -42.28
C SER A 18 4.09 27.18 -41.45
N ARG A 19 4.20 28.22 -40.61
CA ARG A 19 5.30 28.39 -39.64
C ARG A 19 5.26 27.41 -38.47
N ILE A 20 4.10 26.81 -38.19
CA ILE A 20 3.92 25.78 -37.15
C ILE A 20 4.30 24.38 -37.69
N SER A 21 4.45 24.23 -39.01
CA SER A 21 4.99 23.01 -39.61
C SER A 21 6.47 22.89 -39.27
N LEU A 22 6.79 22.07 -38.26
CA LEU A 22 8.14 21.63 -37.90
C LEU A 22 8.79 20.85 -39.05
N ARG A 23 9.31 21.53 -40.06
CA ARG A 23 10.28 20.99 -41.01
C ARG A 23 11.66 21.31 -40.48
N GLU A 24 12.14 20.45 -39.58
CA GLU A 24 13.54 20.16 -39.20
C GLU A 24 13.57 19.73 -37.72
N PRO A 25 13.71 18.42 -37.42
CA PRO A 25 13.86 17.94 -36.06
C PRO A 25 15.33 18.01 -35.64
N ASN A 26 15.95 19.19 -35.70
CA ASN A 26 17.29 19.42 -35.15
C ASN A 26 17.20 20.21 -33.85
N LEU A 27 16.52 19.60 -32.87
CA LEU A 27 16.61 19.99 -31.46
C LEU A 27 16.93 18.74 -30.65
N THR A 28 18.20 18.35 -30.66
CA THR A 28 18.83 17.57 -29.61
C THR A 28 18.85 18.38 -28.32
N ARG A 29 17.71 18.49 -27.65
CA ARG A 29 17.62 18.95 -26.26
C ARG A 29 16.91 17.87 -25.46
N GLY A 30 17.73 17.03 -24.82
CA GLY A 30 17.35 15.76 -24.20
C GLY A 30 16.07 15.82 -23.37
N LYS A 31 15.26 14.75 -23.51
CA LYS A 31 14.19 14.29 -22.63
C LYS A 31 13.64 15.35 -21.67
N ARG A 32 13.06 16.41 -22.23
CA ARG A 32 12.15 17.25 -21.45
C ARG A 32 10.89 16.44 -21.28
N HIS A 33 10.67 15.97 -20.05
CA HIS A 33 9.33 15.58 -19.61
C HIS A 33 8.37 16.63 -20.13
N LEU A 34 7.48 16.26 -21.05
CA LEU A 34 6.35 17.11 -21.38
C LEU A 34 5.69 17.45 -20.04
N ASN A 35 5.68 18.73 -19.67
CA ASN A 35 5.00 19.19 -18.47
C ASN A 35 3.50 19.01 -18.74
N TYR A 36 3.00 17.79 -18.55
CA TYR A 36 1.57 17.55 -18.52
C TYR A 36 0.99 18.46 -17.43
N PRO A 37 0.00 19.31 -17.73
CA PRO A 37 -0.65 20.11 -16.71
C PRO A 37 -1.20 19.15 -15.65
N LYS A 38 -0.57 19.15 -14.47
CA LYS A 38 -1.03 18.34 -13.36
C LYS A 38 -2.36 18.94 -12.91
N LEU A 39 -3.42 18.14 -12.93
CA LEU A 39 -4.69 18.47 -12.29
C LEU A 39 -4.39 18.87 -10.84
N ARG A 40 -4.44 20.17 -10.55
CA ARG A 40 -4.40 20.67 -9.18
C ARG A 40 -5.83 20.64 -8.67
N ASN A 41 -6.00 20.22 -7.43
CA ASN A 41 -7.28 20.35 -6.77
C ASN A 41 -7.72 21.81 -6.86
N PRO A 42 -8.98 22.07 -7.20
CA PRO A 42 -9.49 23.42 -7.36
C PRO A 42 -9.31 24.20 -6.06
N PHE A 43 -9.21 25.53 -6.15
CA PHE A 43 -8.89 26.39 -5.00
C PHE A 43 -9.92 26.31 -3.86
N TRP A 44 -11.17 25.91 -4.17
CA TRP A 44 -12.23 25.66 -3.19
C TRP A 44 -12.15 24.27 -2.54
N PHE A 45 -11.30 23.38 -3.05
CA PHE A 45 -10.97 22.12 -2.39
C PHE A 45 -9.91 22.39 -1.32
N VAL A 46 -10.35 23.05 -0.24
CA VAL A 46 -9.53 23.27 0.96
C VAL A 46 -9.10 21.91 1.46
N ARG A 47 -7.80 21.73 1.70
CA ARG A 47 -7.30 20.51 2.33
C ARG A 47 -7.96 20.43 3.70
N LYS A 48 -8.71 19.35 3.95
CA LYS A 48 -9.30 19.11 5.25
C LYS A 48 -8.18 19.13 6.29
N ASP A 49 -8.27 20.04 7.25
CA ASP A 49 -7.35 20.07 8.38
C ASP A 49 -7.46 18.73 9.09
N ARG A 50 -6.41 17.92 8.96
CA ARG A 50 -6.28 16.68 9.72
C ARG A 50 -5.84 17.09 11.10
N VAL A 51 -6.80 17.16 12.02
CA VAL A 51 -6.51 17.22 13.45
C VAL A 51 -5.72 15.97 13.80
N LYS A 52 -4.42 16.14 14.05
CA LYS A 52 -3.46 15.06 14.34
C LYS A 52 -3.36 14.78 15.83
N HIS A 53 -3.99 15.60 16.67
CA HIS A 53 -3.73 15.69 18.09
C HIS A 53 -5.02 15.48 18.87
N ASN A 54 -4.89 14.92 20.06
CA ASN A 54 -5.99 14.75 21.01
C ASN A 54 -6.33 16.09 21.68
N ASP A 55 -6.80 17.06 20.90
CA ASP A 55 -6.92 18.46 21.33
C ASP A 55 -7.97 18.69 22.44
N LEU A 56 -8.70 17.64 22.87
CA LEU A 56 -9.72 17.70 23.91
C LEU A 56 -9.55 16.62 25.01
N VAL A 57 -8.43 15.89 25.05
CA VAL A 57 -8.21 14.87 26.08
C VAL A 57 -7.41 15.50 27.22
N SER A 58 -8.06 15.71 28.37
CA SER A 58 -7.37 16.10 29.60
C SER A 58 -6.39 14.99 30.03
N PRO A 59 -5.34 15.32 30.80
CA PRO A 59 -4.44 14.31 31.33
C PRO A 59 -5.18 13.23 32.13
N GLU A 60 -6.22 13.60 32.87
CA GLU A 60 -7.10 12.69 33.62
C GLU A 60 -7.84 11.72 32.69
N ASN A 61 -8.42 12.23 31.61
CA ASN A 61 -9.11 11.40 30.62
C ASN A 61 -8.16 10.41 29.96
N SER A 62 -6.89 10.79 29.74
CA SER A 62 -5.90 9.88 29.16
C SER A 62 -5.54 8.71 30.09
N GLN A 63 -5.47 8.96 31.40
CA GLN A 63 -5.23 7.93 32.42
C GLN A 63 -6.43 6.99 32.53
N PHE A 64 -7.64 7.56 32.61
CA PHE A 64 -8.88 6.77 32.64
C PHE A 64 -9.00 5.86 31.41
N VAL A 65 -8.68 6.35 30.21
CA VAL A 65 -8.71 5.51 29.00
C VAL A 65 -7.69 4.38 29.08
N GLN A 66 -6.49 4.61 29.63
CA GLN A 66 -5.50 3.56 29.85
C GLN A 66 -6.00 2.51 30.86
N GLU A 67 -6.63 2.93 31.96
CA GLU A 67 -7.23 2.02 32.94
C GLU A 67 -8.32 1.15 32.31
N VAL A 68 -9.26 1.75 31.59
CA VAL A 68 -10.32 1.00 30.89
C VAL A 68 -9.75 0.01 29.87
N LEU A 69 -8.65 0.37 29.19
CA LEU A 69 -7.94 -0.54 28.30
C LEU A 69 -7.31 -1.70 29.06
N HIS A 70 -6.70 -1.42 30.22
CA HIS A 70 -6.10 -2.45 31.07
C HIS A 70 -7.15 -3.41 31.64
N ASP A 71 -8.32 -2.92 32.03
CA ASP A 71 -9.40 -3.77 32.53
C ASP A 71 -9.96 -4.68 31.43
N LYS A 72 -10.13 -4.15 30.21
CA LYS A 72 -10.69 -4.90 29.08
C LYS A 72 -9.71 -5.90 28.48
N TYR A 73 -8.45 -5.50 28.30
CA TYR A 73 -7.48 -6.26 27.51
C TYR A 73 -6.31 -6.80 28.36
N GLY A 74 -6.21 -6.40 29.62
CA GLY A 74 -5.12 -6.75 30.54
C GLY A 74 -4.03 -5.70 30.56
N VAL A 75 -3.05 -5.85 31.46
CA VAL A 75 -1.87 -4.98 31.50
C VAL A 75 -1.02 -5.22 30.25
N PRO A 76 -0.54 -4.17 29.55
CA PRO A 76 0.29 -4.33 28.36
C PRO A 76 1.55 -5.10 28.73
N SER A 77 1.71 -6.27 28.12
CA SER A 77 2.89 -7.10 28.30
C SER A 77 3.80 -6.95 27.07
N LEU A 78 5.11 -6.81 27.31
CA LEU A 78 6.11 -6.78 26.25
C LEU A 78 6.36 -8.20 25.73
N LEU A 79 5.39 -8.75 25.01
CA LEU A 79 5.58 -10.00 24.28
C LEU A 79 6.34 -9.68 22.99
N LYS A 80 7.56 -10.22 22.87
CA LYS A 80 8.42 -10.09 21.67
C LYS A 80 8.73 -8.64 21.25
N GLY A 81 8.84 -7.72 22.22
CA GLY A 81 9.24 -6.33 21.98
C GLY A 81 8.12 -5.42 21.43
N VAL A 82 6.87 -5.88 21.53
CA VAL A 82 5.66 -5.19 21.12
C VAL A 82 4.75 -5.11 22.35
N THR A 83 4.20 -3.93 22.64
CA THR A 83 3.18 -3.78 23.70
C THR A 83 1.92 -4.48 23.23
N THR A 84 1.66 -5.68 23.75
CA THR A 84 0.46 -6.45 23.42
C THR A 84 -0.34 -6.74 24.67
N TYR A 85 -1.64 -6.79 24.51
CA TYR A 85 -2.55 -7.04 25.61
C TYR A 85 -2.82 -8.54 25.69
N PRO A 86 -2.54 -9.20 26.83
CA PRO A 86 -2.60 -10.65 26.94
C PRO A 86 -4.01 -11.19 26.69
N ASN A 87 -5.06 -10.47 27.11
CA ASN A 87 -6.44 -10.90 26.93
C ASN A 87 -6.97 -10.66 25.51
N ALA A 88 -6.27 -9.89 24.67
CA ALA A 88 -6.64 -9.75 23.25
C ALA A 88 -6.49 -11.08 22.48
N SER A 89 -5.66 -11.99 22.99
CA SER A 89 -5.49 -13.33 22.42
C SER A 89 -6.62 -14.32 22.71
N SER A 90 -7.54 -13.98 23.64
CA SER A 90 -8.65 -14.85 24.05
C SER A 90 -9.69 -15.10 22.95
N GLY A 91 -9.73 -14.25 21.91
CA GLY A 91 -10.63 -14.40 20.76
C GLY A 91 -9.99 -15.05 19.53
N LEU A 92 -8.72 -15.45 19.60
CA LEU A 92 -8.10 -16.25 18.54
C LEU A 92 -8.58 -17.69 18.67
N ILE A 93 -9.21 -18.21 17.61
CA ILE A 93 -9.58 -19.63 17.49
C ILE A 93 -8.34 -20.44 17.85
N ARG A 94 -8.43 -21.20 18.94
CA ARG A 94 -7.32 -22.04 19.38
C ARG A 94 -7.10 -23.13 18.34
N ALA A 95 -5.84 -23.47 18.06
CA ALA A 95 -5.51 -24.42 17.01
C ALA A 95 -6.20 -25.78 17.23
N GLU A 96 -6.52 -26.11 18.48
CA GLU A 96 -7.22 -27.32 18.91
C GLU A 96 -8.68 -27.39 18.45
N GLU A 97 -9.30 -26.27 18.07
CA GLU A 97 -10.71 -26.20 17.65
C GLU A 97 -10.89 -26.46 16.15
N LEU A 98 -9.81 -26.44 15.35
CA LEU A 98 -9.86 -26.63 13.91
C LEU A 98 -9.59 -28.10 13.53
N PRO A 99 -10.30 -28.64 12.53
CA PRO A 99 -10.06 -29.99 12.05
C PRO A 99 -8.63 -30.11 11.49
N GLN A 100 -7.86 -31.06 12.00
CA GLN A 100 -6.50 -31.31 11.54
C GLN A 100 -6.54 -31.87 10.11
N ALA A 101 -6.15 -31.04 9.14
CA ALA A 101 -6.07 -31.46 7.75
C ALA A 101 -4.73 -32.13 7.45
N GLU A 102 -4.77 -33.29 6.79
CA GLU A 102 -3.57 -33.94 6.26
C GLU A 102 -2.99 -33.15 5.08
N TRP A 103 -1.66 -33.05 5.02
CA TRP A 103 -0.99 -32.37 3.93
C TRP A 103 -1.12 -33.14 2.62
N LYS A 104 -1.55 -32.46 1.56
CA LYS A 104 -1.57 -33.00 0.18
C LYS A 104 -0.75 -32.08 -0.75
N PRO A 105 -0.17 -32.60 -1.85
CA PRO A 105 0.65 -31.81 -2.77
C PRO A 105 -0.07 -30.63 -3.44
N SER A 106 -1.40 -30.68 -3.55
CA SER A 106 -2.21 -29.60 -4.13
C SER A 106 -2.52 -28.47 -3.14
N LEU A 107 -2.30 -28.67 -1.84
CA LEU A 107 -2.60 -27.65 -0.82
C LEU A 107 -1.57 -26.53 -0.83
N ARG A 108 -2.06 -25.29 -0.73
CA ARG A 108 -1.24 -24.10 -0.52
C ARG A 108 -1.36 -23.67 0.94
N ARG A 109 -0.22 -23.37 1.56
CA ARG A 109 -0.16 -22.80 2.92
C ARG A 109 -0.23 -21.28 2.85
N THR A 110 -0.62 -20.68 3.98
CA THR A 110 -0.55 -19.23 4.16
C THR A 110 0.89 -18.74 4.14
N GLY A 111 1.04 -17.48 3.75
CA GLY A 111 2.31 -16.79 3.87
C GLY A 111 2.54 -16.31 5.29
N VAL A 112 3.57 -15.50 5.46
CA VAL A 112 3.75 -14.65 6.63
C VAL A 112 4.20 -13.28 6.16
N ILE A 113 3.73 -12.24 6.84
CA ILE A 113 4.22 -10.88 6.71
C ILE A 113 5.37 -10.69 7.71
N ALA A 114 6.52 -10.25 7.21
CA ALA A 114 7.73 -10.09 8.01
C ALA A 114 8.42 -8.76 7.70
N ARG A 115 9.03 -8.18 8.74
CA ARG A 115 9.84 -6.96 8.68
C ARG A 115 11.29 -7.31 8.38
N LYS A 116 11.86 -6.69 7.33
CA LYS A 116 13.29 -6.84 7.04
C LYS A 116 14.13 -6.02 8.03
N ILE A 117 14.96 -6.69 8.82
CA ILE A 117 15.88 -6.03 9.76
C ILE A 117 17.19 -5.67 9.06
N GLY A 118 17.72 -6.56 8.22
CA GLY A 118 19.04 -6.35 7.65
C GLY A 118 19.52 -7.46 6.73
N GLN A 119 20.81 -7.44 6.42
CA GLN A 119 21.49 -8.48 5.66
C GLN A 119 22.72 -8.95 6.44
N TYR A 120 22.89 -10.26 6.51
CA TYR A 120 23.98 -10.88 7.26
C TYR A 120 24.64 -11.98 6.42
N PRO A 121 25.98 -12.05 6.36
CA PRO A 121 26.66 -13.13 5.67
C PRO A 121 26.69 -14.42 6.53
N LEU A 122 26.32 -15.54 5.93
CA LEU A 122 26.47 -16.87 6.53
C LEU A 122 27.53 -17.68 5.78
N TRP A 123 28.25 -18.53 6.51
CA TRP A 123 29.25 -19.43 5.96
C TRP A 123 28.67 -20.84 5.90
N LEU A 124 28.71 -21.46 4.72
CA LEU A 124 28.36 -22.86 4.57
C LEU A 124 29.48 -23.77 5.09
N LYS A 125 29.15 -25.03 5.38
CA LYS A 125 30.13 -26.07 5.74
C LYS A 125 31.26 -26.23 4.72
N ASN A 126 30.97 -25.92 3.45
CA ASN A 126 31.94 -25.97 2.35
C ASN A 126 32.87 -24.74 2.31
N GLY A 127 32.82 -23.85 3.31
CA GLY A 127 33.64 -22.63 3.38
C GLY A 127 33.15 -21.47 2.48
N LYS A 128 32.02 -21.63 1.78
CA LYS A 128 31.47 -20.57 0.90
C LYS A 128 30.63 -19.57 1.70
N LYS A 129 30.89 -18.27 1.49
CA LYS A 129 30.10 -17.16 2.03
C LYS A 129 28.84 -16.91 1.20
N ILE A 130 27.69 -16.82 1.85
CA ILE A 130 26.38 -16.49 1.26
C ILE A 130 25.81 -15.26 1.96
N ARG A 131 25.27 -14.32 1.18
CA ARG A 131 24.52 -13.17 1.72
C ARG A 131 23.09 -13.60 2.02
N THR A 132 22.65 -13.40 3.26
CA THR A 132 21.28 -13.70 3.69
C THR A 132 20.58 -12.44 4.16
N THR A 133 19.25 -12.44 4.13
CA THR A 133 18.40 -11.37 4.65
C THR A 133 17.73 -11.80 5.95
N LEU A 134 17.79 -10.95 6.96
CA LEU A 134 17.12 -11.17 8.23
C LEU A 134 15.71 -10.62 8.16
N LEU A 135 14.73 -11.50 8.36
CA LEU A 135 13.31 -11.19 8.40
C LEU A 135 12.77 -11.52 9.79
N GLN A 136 12.16 -10.53 10.45
CA GLN A 136 11.50 -10.70 11.75
C GLN A 136 10.01 -10.73 11.55
N ILE A 137 9.38 -11.76 12.09
CA ILE A 137 7.93 -11.88 12.11
C ILE A 137 7.45 -11.18 13.38
N VAL A 138 6.74 -10.07 13.21
CA VAL A 138 6.16 -9.29 14.29
C VAL A 138 4.65 -9.42 14.18
N ASP A 139 4.03 -9.98 15.21
CA ASP A 139 2.57 -10.03 15.41
C ASP A 139 1.74 -10.38 14.17
N ASN A 140 2.02 -11.53 13.55
CA ASN A 140 1.29 -12.01 12.38
C ASN A 140 0.02 -12.77 12.82
N HIS A 141 -1.12 -12.24 12.41
CA HIS A 141 -2.43 -12.83 12.70
C HIS A 141 -3.30 -12.86 11.44
N VAL A 142 -4.12 -13.92 11.33
CA VAL A 142 -5.18 -14.01 10.32
C VAL A 142 -6.40 -13.26 10.85
N ILE A 143 -6.86 -12.25 10.12
CA ILE A 143 -8.05 -11.47 10.49
C ILE A 143 -9.31 -12.09 9.92
N LYS A 144 -9.25 -12.50 8.65
CA LYS A 144 -10.44 -12.90 7.90
C LYS A 144 -10.10 -13.98 6.89
N TYR A 145 -10.96 -14.98 6.81
CA TYR A 145 -11.03 -15.93 5.71
C TYR A 145 -12.17 -15.52 4.77
N ILE A 146 -11.90 -15.50 3.46
CA ILE A 146 -12.90 -15.27 2.42
C ILE A 146 -12.92 -16.52 1.54
N PRO A 147 -14.09 -17.19 1.40
CA PRO A 147 -14.19 -18.38 0.58
C PRO A 147 -13.96 -18.05 -0.90
N PRO A 148 -13.57 -19.04 -1.72
CA PRO A 148 -13.28 -18.84 -3.15
C PRO A 148 -14.46 -18.26 -3.94
N GLU A 149 -15.69 -18.55 -3.53
CA GLU A 149 -16.92 -18.12 -4.21
C GLU A 149 -17.16 -16.61 -4.07
N GLU A 150 -16.84 -16.06 -2.90
CA GLU A 150 -17.04 -14.64 -2.57
C GLU A 150 -15.82 -13.77 -2.92
N PHE A 151 -14.71 -14.39 -3.34
CA PHE A 151 -13.46 -13.69 -3.56
C PHE A 151 -13.51 -12.80 -4.82
N ASN A 152 -13.77 -11.51 -4.62
CA ASN A 152 -13.74 -10.47 -5.64
C ASN A 152 -12.57 -9.51 -5.39
N PRO A 153 -11.39 -9.71 -6.02
CA PRO A 153 -10.25 -8.84 -5.81
C PRO A 153 -10.43 -7.49 -6.53
N THR A 154 -10.08 -6.39 -5.84
CA THR A 154 -10.08 -5.04 -6.44
C THR A 154 -9.12 -4.93 -7.62
N GLN A 155 -7.99 -5.64 -7.56
CA GLN A 155 -7.04 -5.78 -8.66
C GLN A 155 -6.95 -7.24 -9.06
N LYS A 156 -7.21 -7.55 -10.33
CA LYS A 156 -7.18 -8.93 -10.82
C LYS A 156 -5.74 -9.47 -10.75
N PRO A 157 -5.45 -10.52 -9.96
CA PRO A 157 -4.12 -11.08 -9.87
C PRO A 157 -3.74 -11.77 -11.19
N LYS A 158 -2.44 -11.82 -11.50
CA LYS A 158 -1.90 -12.53 -12.67
C LYS A 158 -1.78 -14.03 -12.41
N VAL A 159 -2.84 -14.66 -11.92
CA VAL A 159 -2.85 -16.09 -11.57
C VAL A 159 -4.02 -16.75 -12.31
N LYS A 160 -3.78 -17.94 -12.86
CA LYS A 160 -4.83 -18.76 -13.46
C LYS A 160 -5.77 -19.25 -12.35
N ASP A 161 -7.07 -19.24 -12.61
CA ASP A 161 -8.12 -19.77 -11.72
C ASP A 161 -8.13 -19.15 -10.31
N VAL A 162 -8.36 -17.84 -10.27
CA VAL A 162 -8.44 -17.03 -9.04
C VAL A 162 -9.50 -17.52 -8.05
N ARG A 163 -10.54 -18.21 -8.54
CA ARG A 163 -11.65 -18.76 -7.76
C ARG A 163 -11.41 -20.18 -7.25
N GLN A 164 -10.25 -20.80 -7.51
CA GLN A 164 -9.97 -22.15 -7.02
C GLN A 164 -9.63 -22.17 -5.52
N TRP A 165 -9.13 -21.06 -4.99
CA TRP A 165 -8.60 -20.97 -3.62
C TRP A 165 -9.29 -19.84 -2.86
N GLY A 166 -9.63 -20.09 -1.59
CA GLY A 166 -10.02 -19.03 -0.67
C GLY A 166 -8.83 -18.12 -0.35
N CYS A 167 -9.11 -16.89 0.09
CA CYS A 167 -8.07 -15.96 0.50
C CYS A 167 -8.11 -15.71 2.01
N MET A 168 -6.93 -15.53 2.59
CA MET A 168 -6.76 -15.14 3.99
C MET A 168 -6.15 -13.75 4.04
N LEU A 169 -6.73 -12.90 4.87
CA LEU A 169 -6.21 -11.57 5.13
C LEU A 169 -5.36 -11.61 6.39
N GLU A 170 -4.07 -11.43 6.20
CA GLU A 170 -3.10 -11.25 7.27
C GLU A 170 -2.87 -9.76 7.50
N LYS A 171 -2.60 -9.38 8.75
CA LYS A 171 -2.16 -8.02 9.07
C LYS A 171 -0.90 -8.07 9.89
N GLU A 172 0.02 -7.20 9.51
CA GLU A 172 1.13 -6.78 10.35
C GLU A 172 0.65 -5.58 11.17
N VAL A 173 0.68 -5.71 12.49
CA VAL A 173 0.45 -4.57 13.38
C VAL A 173 1.76 -3.79 13.46
N GLN A 174 1.89 -2.77 12.61
CA GLN A 174 2.97 -1.78 12.73
C GLN A 174 2.60 -0.81 13.85
N ILE A 175 3.39 -0.83 14.93
CA ILE A 175 3.39 0.23 15.97
C ILE A 175 4.18 1.42 15.45
#